data_AF-M1V5I8-F1
#
_entry.id   AF-M1V5I8-F1
#
_cell.length_a   1.000
_cell.length_b   1.000
_cell.length_c   1.000
_cell.angle_alpha   90.00
_cell.angle_beta   90.00
_cell.angle_gamma   90.00
#
_symmetry.space_group_name_H-M   'P 1'
#
loop_
_entity.id
_entity.type
_entity.pdbx_description
1 polymer ?
#
loop_
_entity_poly.entity_id
_entity_poly.type
_entity_poly.pdbx_seq_one_letter_code
_entity_poly.pdbx_strand_id
1 'polypeptide(L)'
;MRIRGVERVQRARDRIADAGLEPVLQLNPADYTAWEIARELGEDDLAKADQWCRRFPKNYQVWHHRRVLLIRRLTECEALEASALSALGAEELDRLDALLTDPENAKNYHLYSHRQWLIRNPQLINEDLLWREWNSTTVRELERDPLNNSAWQHRWAVLTELRRRGCFHLERDAFAEDLVERVRCQPAADYVSACRACLAEKCASASFPERCG
;
A
#
# COMPACT_ATOMS: atom_id res chain seq x y z
N MET A 1 -6.58 17.86 32.12
CA MET A 1 -5.83 17.16 31.04
C MET A 1 -5.94 17.82 29.65
N ARG A 2 -6.83 18.81 29.42
CA ARG A 2 -7.01 19.51 28.12
C ARG A 2 -5.98 20.61 27.79
N ILE A 3 -5.27 21.16 28.79
CA ILE A 3 -4.43 22.37 28.64
C ILE A 3 -3.10 22.07 27.90
N ARG A 4 -2.50 20.88 28.14
CA ARG A 4 -1.20 20.52 27.52
C ARG A 4 -1.26 20.32 26.00
N GLY A 5 -2.43 19.99 25.45
CA GLY A 5 -2.62 19.80 24.00
C GLY A 5 -2.61 21.11 23.23
N VAL A 6 -3.33 22.11 23.75
CA VAL A 6 -3.42 23.46 23.13
C VAL A 6 -2.05 24.14 23.15
N GLU A 7 -1.34 24.08 24.28
CA GLU A 7 0.03 24.64 24.39
C GLU A 7 1.04 23.95 23.47
N ARG A 8 0.85 22.66 23.17
CA ARG A 8 1.71 21.94 22.22
C ARG A 8 1.47 22.42 20.79
N VAL A 9 0.21 22.58 20.38
CA VAL A 9 -0.14 23.08 19.06
C VAL A 9 0.34 24.51 18.88
N GLN A 10 0.12 25.38 19.88
CA GLN A 10 0.58 26.76 19.80
C GLN A 10 2.10 26.84 19.65
N ARG A 11 2.87 26.11 20.46
CA ARG A 11 4.34 26.05 20.31
C ARG A 11 4.77 25.52 18.95
N ALA A 12 4.07 24.55 18.38
CA ALA A 12 4.38 24.07 17.04
C ALA A 12 4.12 25.14 15.99
N ARG A 13 3.00 25.88 16.09
CA ARG A 13 2.69 27.03 15.23
C ARG A 13 3.72 28.14 15.37
N ASP A 14 4.14 28.47 16.59
CA ASP A 14 5.14 29.51 16.84
C ASP A 14 6.49 29.13 16.19
N ARG A 15 6.94 27.88 16.32
CA ARG A 15 8.16 27.39 15.64
C ARG A 15 8.04 27.43 14.12
N ILE A 16 6.88 27.07 13.58
CA ILE A 16 6.63 27.10 12.13
C ILE A 16 6.57 28.55 11.62
N ALA A 17 6.00 29.47 12.40
CA ALA A 17 5.97 30.88 12.06
C ALA A 17 7.38 31.51 12.07
N ASP A 18 8.25 31.09 12.98
CA ASP A 18 9.62 31.58 13.11
C ASP A 18 10.58 30.98 12.05
N ALA A 19 10.58 29.65 11.91
CA ALA A 19 11.56 28.92 11.10
C ALA A 19 11.04 28.41 9.76
N GLY A 20 9.72 28.47 9.52
CA GLY A 20 9.06 27.83 8.38
C GLY A 20 8.73 26.35 8.63
N LEU A 21 7.73 25.85 7.91
CA LEU A 21 7.24 24.47 8.05
C LEU A 21 8.28 23.43 7.64
N GLU A 22 8.91 23.63 6.49
CA GLU A 22 9.85 22.67 5.93
C GLU A 22 11.10 22.48 6.81
N PRO A 23 11.80 23.53 7.29
CA PRO A 23 12.91 23.35 8.22
C PRO A 23 12.53 22.62 9.51
N VAL A 24 11.33 22.89 10.05
CA VAL A 24 10.81 22.18 11.23
C VAL A 24 10.62 20.68 10.95
N LEU A 25 10.04 20.33 9.79
CA LEU A 25 9.85 18.93 9.38
C LEU A 25 11.16 18.23 9.00
N GLN A 26 12.14 18.96 8.44
CA GLN A 26 13.48 18.41 8.17
C GLN A 26 14.21 18.06 9.47
N LEU A 27 14.06 18.88 10.50
CA LEU A 27 14.68 18.65 11.81
C LEU A 27 14.00 17.50 12.57
N ASN A 28 12.66 17.44 12.53
CA ASN A 28 11.89 16.38 13.18
C ASN A 28 10.74 15.88 12.29
N PRO A 29 11.00 14.94 11.36
CA PRO A 29 9.97 14.40 10.48
C PRO A 29 8.92 13.58 11.22
N ALA A 30 9.13 13.25 12.50
CA ALA A 30 8.14 12.56 13.34
C ALA A 30 7.21 13.52 14.09
N ASP A 31 7.36 14.85 13.96
CA ASP A 31 6.47 15.82 14.61
C ASP A 31 5.06 15.78 13.99
N TYR A 32 4.21 14.94 14.57
CA TYR A 32 2.82 14.79 14.16
C TYR A 32 2.06 16.12 14.11
N THR A 33 2.34 17.05 15.04
CA THR A 33 1.65 18.33 15.12
C THR A 33 2.07 19.24 13.98
N ALA A 34 3.36 19.24 13.62
CA ALA A 34 3.83 19.98 12.45
C ALA A 34 3.19 19.44 11.15
N TRP A 35 3.06 18.12 11.01
CA TRP A 35 2.35 17.52 9.87
C TRP A 35 0.85 17.81 9.85
N GLU A 36 0.21 17.97 11.01
CA GLU A 36 -1.19 18.40 11.10
C GLU A 36 -1.34 19.83 10.59
N ILE A 37 -0.48 20.74 11.03
CA ILE A 37 -0.43 22.12 10.55
C ILE A 37 -0.11 22.16 9.04
N ALA A 38 0.83 21.36 8.54
CA ALA A 38 1.12 21.24 7.11
C ALA A 38 -0.13 20.91 6.28
N ARG A 39 -0.94 19.98 6.78
CA ARG A 39 -2.20 19.60 6.14
C ARG A 39 -3.23 20.72 6.21
N GLU A 40 -3.33 21.45 7.31
CA GLU A 40 -4.22 22.61 7.45
C GLU A 40 -3.86 23.72 6.46
N LEU A 41 -2.57 24.01 6.29
CA LEU A 41 -2.09 25.07 5.40
C LEU A 41 -2.24 24.70 3.91
N GLY A 42 -2.22 23.40 3.57
CA GLY A 42 -2.38 22.94 2.20
C GLY A 42 -1.17 23.23 1.30
N GLU A 43 0.01 23.48 1.89
CA GLU A 43 1.22 23.90 1.19
C GLU A 43 2.00 22.75 0.51
N ASP A 44 1.69 21.49 0.84
CA ASP A 44 2.36 20.31 0.29
C ASP A 44 1.51 19.61 -0.78
N ASP A 45 2.17 19.15 -1.85
CA ASP A 45 1.58 18.36 -2.92
C ASP A 45 2.20 16.94 -2.99
N LEU A 46 1.73 16.13 -3.94
CA LEU A 46 2.23 14.76 -4.11
C LEU A 46 3.72 14.71 -4.50
N ALA A 47 4.23 15.73 -5.20
CA ALA A 47 5.64 15.77 -5.59
C ALA A 47 6.53 16.03 -4.36
N LYS A 48 6.16 16.99 -3.52
CA LYS A 48 6.87 17.28 -2.27
C LYS A 48 6.75 16.14 -1.26
N ALA A 49 5.58 15.53 -1.14
CA ALA A 49 5.40 14.32 -0.32
C ALA A 49 6.28 13.16 -0.78
N ASP A 50 6.57 13.02 -2.08
CA ASP A 50 7.49 11.99 -2.58
C ASP A 50 8.93 12.27 -2.14
N GLN A 51 9.36 13.54 -2.17
CA GLN A 51 10.68 13.94 -1.66
C GLN A 51 10.82 13.58 -0.18
N TRP A 52 9.79 13.83 0.62
CA TRP A 52 9.77 13.41 2.02
C TRP A 52 9.86 11.89 2.18
N CYS A 53 9.09 11.12 1.42
CA CYS A 53 9.13 9.64 1.44
C CYS A 53 10.52 9.10 1.10
N ARG A 54 11.21 9.70 0.12
CA ARG A 54 12.57 9.31 -0.26
C ARG A 54 13.59 9.67 0.82
N ARG A 55 13.44 10.84 1.44
CA ARG A 55 14.38 11.32 2.48
C ARG A 55 14.21 10.60 3.81
N PHE A 56 12.96 10.25 4.17
CA PHE A 56 12.61 9.62 5.44
C PHE A 56 11.76 8.35 5.23
N PRO A 57 12.29 7.32 4.57
CA PRO A 57 11.52 6.16 4.11
C PRO A 57 10.99 5.29 5.26
N LYS A 58 11.52 5.45 6.47
CA LYS A 58 11.12 4.71 7.69
C LYS A 58 10.29 5.57 8.65
N ASN A 59 9.69 6.66 8.18
CA ASN A 59 8.92 7.59 9.02
C ASN A 59 7.41 7.45 8.75
N TYR A 60 6.63 7.08 9.77
CA TYR A 60 5.18 6.91 9.65
C TYR A 60 4.45 8.17 9.18
N GLN A 61 4.79 9.34 9.74
CA GLN A 61 4.08 10.59 9.50
C GLN A 61 4.20 11.04 8.04
N VAL A 62 5.37 10.85 7.43
CA VAL A 62 5.63 11.12 6.00
C VAL A 62 4.74 10.26 5.10
N TRP A 63 4.71 8.95 5.33
CA TRP A 63 3.85 8.04 4.56
C TRP A 63 2.37 8.30 4.78
N HIS A 64 1.99 8.67 5.99
CA HIS A 64 0.62 9.06 6.31
C HIS A 64 0.24 10.37 5.61
N HIS A 65 1.11 11.37 5.60
CA HIS A 65 0.88 12.64 4.91
C HIS A 65 0.63 12.41 3.41
N ARG A 66 1.45 11.58 2.75
CA ARG A 66 1.21 11.19 1.35
C ARG A 66 -0.17 10.55 1.14
N ARG A 67 -0.60 9.64 2.02
CA ARG A 67 -1.95 9.04 1.95
C ARG A 67 -3.04 10.09 2.09
N VAL A 68 -2.89 11.06 3.00
CA VAL A 68 -3.88 12.12 3.17
C VAL A 68 -3.99 12.97 1.89
N LEU A 69 -2.87 13.29 1.24
CA LEU A 69 -2.92 14.01 -0.04
C LEU A 69 -3.62 13.21 -1.14
N LEU A 70 -3.37 11.90 -1.24
CA LEU A 70 -4.10 11.03 -2.18
C LEU A 70 -5.59 10.97 -1.87
N ILE A 71 -5.97 10.88 -0.58
CA ILE A 71 -7.37 10.91 -0.15
C ILE A 71 -8.02 12.25 -0.50
N ARG A 72 -7.33 13.37 -0.31
CA ARG A 72 -7.82 14.69 -0.71
C ARG A 72 -8.10 14.76 -2.20
N ARG A 73 -7.20 14.22 -3.03
CA ARG A 73 -7.43 14.11 -4.48
C ARG A 73 -8.66 13.25 -4.80
N LEU A 74 -8.96 12.22 -4.03
CA LEU A 74 -10.20 11.45 -4.19
C LEU A 74 -11.45 12.25 -3.79
N THR A 75 -11.39 13.04 -2.72
CA THR A 75 -12.55 13.77 -2.19
C THR A 75 -12.84 15.08 -2.89
N GLU A 76 -11.80 15.81 -3.31
CA GLU A 76 -11.93 17.11 -3.99
C GLU A 76 -12.34 16.93 -5.46
N CYS A 77 -12.22 15.70 -5.98
CA CYS A 77 -12.42 15.40 -7.37
C CYS A 77 -13.59 14.43 -7.60
N GLU A 78 -14.78 14.72 -7.04
CA GLU A 78 -16.03 14.04 -7.42
C GLU A 78 -16.34 14.13 -8.93
N ALA A 79 -15.64 15.01 -9.66
CA ALA A 79 -15.75 15.21 -11.11
C ALA A 79 -14.61 14.57 -11.94
N LEU A 80 -13.64 13.86 -11.34
CA LEU A 80 -12.64 13.14 -12.14
C LEU A 80 -13.24 11.84 -12.67
N GLU A 81 -13.13 11.66 -13.99
CA GLU A 81 -13.44 10.41 -14.66
C GLU A 81 -12.67 9.25 -14.01
N ALA A 82 -13.29 8.07 -13.95
CA ALA A 82 -12.70 6.88 -13.36
C ALA A 82 -11.31 6.53 -13.96
N SER A 83 -11.09 6.90 -15.23
CA SER A 83 -9.81 6.74 -15.92
C SER A 83 -8.70 7.60 -15.32
N ALA A 84 -8.99 8.82 -14.88
CA ALA A 84 -8.01 9.72 -14.26
C ALA A 84 -7.62 9.23 -12.86
N LEU A 85 -8.58 8.72 -12.08
CA LEU A 85 -8.31 8.12 -10.78
C LEU A 85 -7.48 6.84 -10.90
N SER A 86 -7.79 6.00 -11.89
CA SER A 86 -6.99 4.82 -12.18
C SER A 86 -5.57 5.17 -12.65
N ALA A 87 -5.40 6.26 -13.41
CA ALA A 87 -4.09 6.74 -13.81
C ALA A 87 -3.26 7.22 -12.61
N LEU A 88 -3.89 7.94 -11.67
CA LEU A 88 -3.25 8.33 -10.41
C LEU A 88 -2.79 7.11 -9.59
N GLY A 89 -3.62 6.07 -9.52
CA GLY A 89 -3.25 4.81 -8.87
C GLY A 89 -2.09 4.10 -9.57
N ALA A 90 -2.06 4.10 -10.90
CA ALA A 90 -0.97 3.53 -11.69
C ALA A 90 0.36 4.27 -11.45
N GLU A 91 0.33 5.60 -11.49
CA GLU A 91 1.50 6.46 -11.22
C GLU A 91 2.05 6.20 -9.80
N GLU A 92 1.15 6.07 -8.82
CA GLU A 92 1.57 5.78 -7.45
C GLU A 92 2.19 4.39 -7.30
N LEU A 93 1.68 3.37 -8.00
CA LEU A 93 2.32 2.04 -8.04
C LEU A 93 3.68 2.07 -8.74
N ASP A 94 3.82 2.79 -9.85
CA ASP A 94 5.09 2.98 -10.57
C ASP A 94 6.15 3.63 -9.68
N ARG A 95 5.74 4.65 -8.91
CA ARG A 95 6.60 5.30 -7.92
C ARG A 95 7.05 4.35 -6.82
N LEU A 96 6.16 3.50 -6.30
CA LEU A 96 6.51 2.48 -5.32
C LEU A 96 7.44 1.41 -5.90
N ASP A 97 7.26 1.03 -7.17
CA ASP A 97 8.17 0.15 -7.89
C ASP A 97 9.56 0.75 -8.01
N ALA A 98 9.67 2.04 -8.32
CA ALA A 98 10.95 2.74 -8.36
C ALA A 98 11.65 2.70 -7.00
N LEU A 99 10.91 2.89 -5.89
CA LEU A 99 11.49 2.79 -4.54
C LEU A 99 11.99 1.39 -4.20
N LEU A 100 11.32 0.33 -4.69
CA LEU A 100 11.74 -1.07 -4.47
C LEU A 100 13.00 -1.47 -5.27
N THR A 101 13.47 -0.62 -6.20
CA THR A 101 14.76 -0.87 -6.88
C THR A 101 15.95 -0.69 -5.95
N ASP A 102 15.79 0.07 -4.87
CA ASP A 102 16.78 0.23 -3.82
C ASP A 102 16.70 -0.96 -2.84
N PRO A 103 17.78 -1.75 -2.65
CA PRO A 103 17.83 -2.84 -1.69
C PRO A 103 17.47 -2.44 -0.25
N GLU A 104 17.72 -1.18 0.16
CA GLU A 104 17.34 -0.69 1.49
C GLU A 104 15.82 -0.64 1.69
N ASN A 105 15.06 -0.58 0.59
CA ASN A 105 13.60 -0.55 0.59
C ASN A 105 12.94 -1.91 0.33
N ALA A 106 13.70 -2.94 -0.05
CA ALA A 106 13.18 -4.26 -0.40
C ALA A 106 12.29 -4.90 0.69
N LYS A 107 12.49 -4.53 1.96
CA LYS A 107 11.69 -4.98 3.11
C LYS A 107 11.08 -3.83 3.90
N ASN A 108 10.90 -2.65 3.28
CA ASN A 108 10.40 -1.46 3.97
C ASN A 108 8.91 -1.62 4.31
N TYR A 109 8.61 -1.76 5.60
CA TYR A 109 7.25 -1.93 6.11
C TYR A 109 6.31 -0.80 5.69
N HIS A 110 6.75 0.47 5.71
CA HIS A 110 5.88 1.59 5.38
C HIS A 110 5.51 1.62 3.90
N LEU A 111 6.46 1.27 3.04
CA LEU A 111 6.25 1.13 1.60
C LEU A 111 5.20 0.06 1.33
N TYR A 112 5.39 -1.17 1.83
CA TYR A 112 4.43 -2.25 1.65
C TYR A 112 3.07 -1.94 2.29
N SER A 113 3.05 -1.31 3.46
CA SER A 113 1.81 -0.85 4.10
C SER A 113 1.07 0.15 3.20
N HIS A 114 1.78 1.08 2.57
CA HIS A 114 1.21 2.04 1.63
C HIS A 114 0.67 1.35 0.38
N ARG A 115 1.42 0.39 -0.16
CA ARG A 115 1.01 -0.43 -1.29
C ARG A 115 -0.25 -1.25 -1.00
N GLN A 116 -0.34 -1.86 0.18
CA GLN A 116 -1.53 -2.57 0.63
C GLN A 116 -2.73 -1.65 0.85
N TRP A 117 -2.50 -0.41 1.30
CA TRP A 117 -3.57 0.59 1.35
C TRP A 117 -4.08 0.89 -0.06
N LEU A 118 -3.21 1.15 -1.05
CA LEU A 118 -3.61 1.43 -2.43
C LEU A 118 -4.49 0.34 -3.03
N ILE A 119 -4.06 -0.93 -2.98
CA ILE A 119 -4.81 -2.03 -3.60
C ILE A 119 -6.22 -2.20 -3.00
N ARG A 120 -6.46 -1.73 -1.77
CA ARG A 120 -7.80 -1.75 -1.15
C ARG A 120 -8.71 -0.60 -1.61
N ASN A 121 -8.20 0.36 -2.38
CA ASN A 121 -8.97 1.47 -2.94
C ASN A 121 -9.38 1.16 -4.39
N PRO A 122 -10.65 0.76 -4.66
CA PRO A 122 -11.09 0.37 -6.00
C PRO A 122 -11.20 1.54 -6.98
N GLN A 123 -11.25 2.78 -6.49
CA GLN A 123 -11.23 3.98 -7.34
C GLN A 123 -9.84 4.25 -7.93
N LEU A 124 -8.77 3.91 -7.20
CA LEU A 124 -7.38 4.10 -7.63
C LEU A 124 -6.85 2.89 -8.38
N ILE A 125 -7.17 1.69 -7.90
CA ILE A 125 -6.63 0.45 -8.44
C ILE A 125 -7.78 -0.30 -9.09
N ASN A 126 -7.79 -0.34 -10.43
CA ASN A 126 -8.73 -1.18 -11.18
C ASN A 126 -8.29 -2.65 -11.19
N GLU A 127 -9.04 -3.51 -11.87
CA GLU A 127 -8.71 -4.94 -11.97
C GLU A 127 -7.36 -5.19 -12.64
N ASP A 128 -7.05 -4.49 -13.75
CA ASP A 128 -5.79 -4.66 -14.49
C ASP A 128 -4.56 -4.32 -13.63
N LEU A 129 -4.62 -3.25 -12.84
CA LEU A 129 -3.56 -2.86 -11.93
C LEU A 129 -3.40 -3.85 -10.79
N LEU A 130 -4.49 -4.45 -10.31
CA LEU A 130 -4.44 -5.48 -9.28
C LEU A 130 -3.80 -6.78 -9.81
N TRP A 131 -4.10 -7.15 -11.06
CA TRP A 131 -3.43 -8.26 -11.75
C TRP A 131 -1.97 -7.96 -12.07
N ARG A 132 -1.62 -6.71 -12.40
CA ARG A 132 -0.22 -6.28 -12.53
C ARG A 132 0.54 -6.49 -11.23
N GLU A 133 -0.02 -6.11 -10.08
CA GLU A 133 0.60 -6.36 -8.78
C GLU A 133 0.82 -7.86 -8.51
N TRP A 134 -0.18 -8.68 -8.86
CA TRP A 134 -0.15 -10.13 -8.71
C TRP A 134 0.92 -10.81 -9.57
N ASN A 135 1.04 -10.44 -10.84
CA ASN A 135 1.90 -11.12 -11.81
C ASN A 135 3.28 -10.49 -12.01
N SER A 136 3.46 -9.22 -11.64
CA SER A 136 4.72 -8.50 -11.86
C SER A 136 5.43 -8.21 -10.56
N THR A 137 4.89 -7.30 -9.74
CA THR A 137 5.59 -6.81 -8.55
C THR A 137 5.89 -7.93 -7.56
N THR A 138 4.86 -8.69 -7.17
CA THR A 138 5.05 -9.74 -6.15
C THR A 138 5.96 -10.86 -6.65
N VAL A 139 5.84 -11.23 -7.92
CA VAL A 139 6.73 -12.19 -8.60
C VAL A 139 8.18 -11.69 -8.55
N ARG A 140 8.44 -10.47 -9.06
CA ARG A 140 9.78 -9.87 -9.10
C ARG A 140 10.45 -9.84 -7.73
N GLU A 141 9.75 -9.37 -6.69
CA GLU A 141 10.36 -9.27 -5.36
C GLU A 141 10.59 -10.64 -4.71
N LEU A 142 9.75 -11.64 -4.99
CA LEU A 142 9.91 -13.00 -4.48
C LEU A 142 10.96 -13.80 -5.24
N GLU A 143 11.18 -13.55 -6.53
CA GLU A 143 12.30 -14.12 -7.28
C GLU A 143 13.64 -13.55 -6.82
N ARG A 144 13.68 -12.27 -6.43
CA ARG A 144 14.86 -11.63 -5.86
C ARG A 144 15.19 -12.15 -4.46
N ASP A 145 14.18 -12.26 -3.59
CA ASP A 145 14.34 -12.80 -2.24
C ASP A 145 13.09 -13.62 -1.84
N PRO A 146 13.16 -14.95 -1.97
CA PRO A 146 12.07 -15.86 -1.59
C PRO A 146 11.74 -15.87 -0.09
N LEU A 147 12.61 -15.31 0.76
CA LEU A 147 12.40 -15.15 2.21
C LEU A 147 11.88 -13.75 2.57
N ASN A 148 11.55 -12.93 1.58
CA ASN A 148 10.96 -11.61 1.81
C ASN A 148 9.51 -11.72 2.30
N ASN A 149 9.33 -11.74 3.62
CA ASN A 149 8.01 -11.80 4.24
C ASN A 149 7.09 -10.63 3.84
N SER A 150 7.64 -9.43 3.60
CA SER A 150 6.83 -8.28 3.17
C SER A 150 6.24 -8.50 1.78
N ALA A 151 7.00 -9.09 0.86
CA ALA A 151 6.51 -9.47 -0.46
C ALA A 151 5.45 -10.58 -0.40
N TRP A 152 5.66 -11.61 0.43
CA TRP A 152 4.65 -12.66 0.68
C TRP A 152 3.35 -12.11 1.25
N GLN A 153 3.43 -11.24 2.27
CA GLN A 153 2.25 -10.60 2.83
C GLN A 153 1.54 -9.69 1.82
N HIS A 154 2.29 -8.98 0.97
CA HIS A 154 1.69 -8.19 -0.12
C HIS A 154 0.99 -9.08 -1.13
N ARG A 155 1.61 -10.20 -1.55
CA ARG A 155 0.97 -11.20 -2.43
C ARG A 155 -0.33 -11.72 -1.85
N TRP A 156 -0.36 -12.02 -0.55
CA TRP A 156 -1.58 -12.43 0.15
C TRP A 156 -2.65 -11.31 0.14
N ALA A 157 -2.26 -10.05 0.33
CA ALA A 157 -3.17 -8.93 0.29
C ALA A 157 -3.78 -8.72 -1.11
N VAL A 158 -2.98 -8.87 -2.18
CA VAL A 158 -3.45 -8.83 -3.57
C VAL A 158 -4.43 -9.97 -3.86
N LEU A 159 -4.08 -11.21 -3.47
CA LEU A 159 -4.99 -12.37 -3.58
C LEU A 159 -6.33 -12.10 -2.89
N THR A 160 -6.28 -11.61 -1.66
CA THR A 160 -7.47 -11.31 -0.86
C THR A 160 -8.35 -10.30 -1.57
N GLU A 161 -7.75 -9.26 -2.16
CA GLU A 161 -8.47 -8.22 -2.86
C GLU A 161 -9.06 -8.70 -4.20
N LEU A 162 -8.31 -9.48 -4.99
CA LEU A 162 -8.82 -10.11 -6.23
C LEU A 162 -10.06 -10.95 -5.93
N ARG A 163 -10.02 -11.71 -4.83
CA ARG A 163 -11.16 -12.52 -4.36
C ARG A 163 -12.32 -11.65 -3.91
N ARG A 164 -12.06 -10.62 -3.11
CA ARG A 164 -13.08 -9.70 -2.59
C ARG A 164 -13.85 -9.02 -3.72
N ARG A 165 -13.18 -8.74 -4.85
CA ARG A 165 -13.77 -8.11 -6.03
C ARG A 165 -14.40 -9.10 -7.02
N GLY A 166 -14.28 -10.41 -6.77
CA GLY A 166 -14.79 -11.44 -7.68
C GLY A 166 -13.94 -11.63 -8.96
N CYS A 167 -12.76 -11.01 -9.03
CA CYS A 167 -11.86 -11.04 -10.18
C CYS A 167 -10.89 -12.24 -10.14
N PHE A 168 -10.90 -13.05 -9.07
CA PHE A 168 -9.94 -14.13 -8.90
C PHE A 168 -10.41 -15.42 -9.58
N HIS A 169 -9.77 -15.75 -10.70
CA HIS A 169 -9.94 -17.02 -11.41
C HIS A 169 -8.76 -17.95 -11.07
N LEU A 170 -9.07 -19.06 -10.42
CA LEU A 170 -8.12 -19.85 -9.61
C LEU A 170 -7.18 -20.77 -10.41
N GLU A 171 -7.28 -20.77 -11.73
CA GLU A 171 -6.60 -21.76 -12.56
C GLU A 171 -5.08 -21.56 -12.69
N ARG A 172 -4.48 -20.47 -12.18
CA ARG A 172 -3.06 -20.15 -12.40
C ARG A 172 -2.41 -19.33 -11.28
N ASP A 173 -2.06 -19.95 -10.16
CA ASP A 173 -0.84 -19.53 -9.44
C ASP A 173 0.31 -20.51 -9.69
N ALA A 174 0.63 -20.73 -10.97
CA ALA A 174 1.77 -21.54 -11.37
C ALA A 174 3.09 -20.99 -10.80
N PHE A 175 3.15 -19.69 -10.50
CA PHE A 175 4.33 -19.06 -9.92
C PHE A 175 4.65 -19.60 -8.52
N ALA A 176 3.67 -19.68 -7.62
CA ALA A 176 3.92 -20.17 -6.27
C ALA A 176 4.33 -21.65 -6.25
N GLU A 177 3.72 -22.48 -7.11
CA GLU A 177 4.11 -23.90 -7.25
C GLU A 177 5.53 -24.04 -7.80
N ASP A 178 5.85 -23.34 -8.90
CA ASP A 178 7.20 -23.29 -9.48
C ASP A 178 8.25 -22.76 -8.49
N LEU A 179 7.93 -21.72 -7.72
CA LEU A 179 8.85 -21.16 -6.73
C LEU A 179 9.15 -22.14 -5.59
N VAL A 180 8.14 -22.90 -5.12
CA VAL A 180 8.35 -23.98 -4.14
C VAL A 180 9.29 -25.05 -4.71
N GLU A 181 9.10 -25.44 -5.97
CA GLU A 181 9.95 -26.46 -6.61
C GLU A 181 11.39 -25.99 -6.80
N ARG A 182 11.58 -24.74 -7.27
CA ARG A 182 12.88 -24.14 -7.54
C ARG A 182 13.67 -23.80 -6.28
N VAL A 183 13.02 -23.23 -5.27
CA VAL A 183 13.69 -22.63 -4.10
C VAL A 183 13.48 -23.44 -2.81
N ARG A 184 12.36 -24.17 -2.69
CA ARG A 184 12.02 -25.00 -1.51
C ARG A 184 12.05 -24.22 -0.18
N CYS A 185 11.36 -23.08 -0.11
CA CYS A 185 11.24 -22.30 1.13
C CYS A 185 9.88 -22.47 1.84
N GLN A 186 9.89 -22.41 3.17
CA GLN A 186 8.69 -22.58 3.99
C GLN A 186 7.58 -21.54 3.70
N PRO A 187 7.87 -20.24 3.54
CA PRO A 187 6.82 -19.26 3.26
C PRO A 187 6.02 -19.55 1.99
N ALA A 188 6.71 -20.05 0.94
CA ALA A 188 6.04 -20.45 -0.30
C ALA A 188 5.16 -21.69 -0.10
N ALA A 189 5.64 -22.68 0.66
CA ALA A 189 4.87 -23.88 1.00
C ALA A 189 3.61 -23.55 1.82
N ASP A 190 3.74 -22.68 2.83
CA ASP A 190 2.63 -22.21 3.65
C ASP A 190 1.59 -21.47 2.81
N TYR A 191 2.04 -20.63 1.88
CA TYR A 191 1.19 -19.89 0.96
C TYR A 191 0.39 -20.83 0.03
N VAL A 192 1.06 -21.77 -0.63
CA VAL A 192 0.41 -22.76 -1.51
C VAL A 192 -0.60 -23.60 -0.73
N SER A 193 -0.23 -24.05 0.47
CA SER A 193 -1.12 -24.80 1.36
C SER A 193 -2.38 -24.00 1.71
N ALA A 194 -2.24 -22.73 2.11
CA ALA A 194 -3.37 -21.85 2.42
C ALA A 194 -4.28 -21.59 1.20
N CYS A 195 -3.70 -21.41 0.02
CA CYS A 195 -4.46 -21.28 -1.23
C CYS A 195 -5.30 -22.52 -1.54
N ARG A 196 -4.73 -23.72 -1.38
CA ARG A 196 -5.39 -25.02 -1.60
C ARG A 196 -6.48 -25.32 -0.57
N ALA A 197 -6.26 -25.01 0.71
CA ALA A 197 -7.27 -25.20 1.75
C ALA A 197 -8.52 -24.34 1.48
N CYS A 198 -8.32 -23.08 1.11
CA CYS A 198 -9.44 -22.17 0.83
C CYS A 198 -10.23 -22.54 -0.45
N LEU A 199 -9.56 -23.14 -1.43
CA LEU A 199 -10.21 -23.75 -2.59
C LEU A 199 -11.20 -24.86 -2.20
N ALA A 200 -10.75 -25.76 -1.33
CA ALA A 200 -11.53 -26.91 -0.89
C ALA A 200 -12.81 -26.48 -0.14
N GLU A 201 -12.73 -25.42 0.68
CA GLU A 201 -13.89 -24.84 1.38
C GLU A 201 -14.93 -24.23 0.44
N LYS A 202 -14.50 -23.61 -0.67
CA LYS A 202 -15.42 -23.09 -1.70
C LYS A 202 -16.10 -24.20 -2.48
N CYS A 203 -15.39 -25.28 -2.81
CA CYS A 203 -16.02 -26.44 -3.46
C CYS A 203 -17.03 -27.14 -2.54
N ALA A 204 -16.74 -27.23 -1.24
CA ALA A 204 -17.67 -27.80 -0.25
C ALA A 204 -18.95 -26.96 -0.07
N SER A 205 -18.82 -25.63 -0.07
CA SER A 205 -19.97 -24.70 0.08
C SER A 205 -20.75 -24.43 -1.21
N ALA A 206 -20.20 -24.77 -2.38
CA ALA A 206 -20.88 -24.68 -3.68
C ALA A 206 -21.79 -25.89 -4.00
N SER A 207 -21.90 -26.85 -3.08
CA SER A 207 -22.86 -27.97 -3.17
C SER A 207 -24.29 -27.43 -3.00
N PHE A 208 -24.94 -27.05 -4.10
CA PHE A 208 -26.36 -26.67 -4.10
C PHE A 208 -27.22 -27.81 -3.53
N PRO A 209 -28.29 -27.52 -2.76
CA PRO A 209 -29.27 -28.54 -2.43
C PRO A 209 -29.90 -29.04 -3.73
N GLU A 210 -29.91 -30.36 -3.89
CA GLU A 210 -30.71 -31.03 -4.91
C GLU A 210 -32.12 -30.41 -4.89
N ARG A 211 -32.52 -29.80 -6.01
CA ARG A 211 -33.94 -29.51 -6.22
C ARG A 211 -34.64 -30.87 -6.30
N CYS A 212 -35.18 -31.31 -5.18
CA CYS A 212 -36.17 -32.37 -5.14
C CYS A 212 -37.37 -31.96 -6.02
N GLY A 213 -37.92 -32.95 -6.72
CA GLY A 213 -38.98 -32.83 -7.71
C GLY A 213 -40.33 -32.36 -7.18
#